data_AF-A0A369QXV9-F1
#
_entry.id   AF-A0A369QXV9-F1
#
_cell.length_a   1.000
_cell.length_b   1.000
_cell.length_c   1.000
_cell.angle_alpha   90.00
_cell.angle_beta   90.00
_cell.angle_gamma   90.00
#
_symmetry.space_group_name_H-M   'P 1'
#
loop_
_entity.id
_entity.type
_entity.pdbx_description
1 polymer ?
#
loop_
_entity_poly.entity_id
_entity_poly.type
_entity_poly.pdbx_seq_one_letter_code
_entity_poly.pdbx_strand_id
1 'polypeptide(L)'
;MPDLRRGRYAARFAATAADRERSLALRARCFREGGDDRDAFDDACRHMLVEEPETKRLACTFRLLPLCGGGEIGRSYSAQHYDLAALEGFAGPMVEMGRFCIDPDLHDADILRVAWGAMTRYVDETGTKMLFGCSSFAGTETARYLDAFAMLRDRHLAPSRWLPRVKARDVFRFARTRAAPPDPDARRALRGMPPLLRTYLAMGGWVSDHAVVDRDLDTLHVFTGLEIAAIPPARARALRAVAG
;
A
#
# COMPACT_ATOMS: atom_id res chain seq x y z
N MET A 1 -12.06 -18.90 8.48
CA MET A 1 -12.25 -17.68 9.31
C MET A 1 -13.49 -16.98 8.81
N PRO A 2 -14.38 -16.47 9.68
CA PRO A 2 -15.61 -15.81 9.24
C PRO A 2 -15.30 -14.49 8.53
N ASP A 3 -16.07 -14.18 7.49
CA ASP A 3 -15.93 -12.96 6.69
C ASP A 3 -16.16 -11.71 7.54
N LEU A 4 -15.30 -10.70 7.38
CA LEU A 4 -15.57 -9.39 8.00
C LEU A 4 -16.64 -8.67 7.19
N ARG A 5 -17.76 -8.28 7.81
CA ARG A 5 -18.87 -7.61 7.14
C ARG A 5 -19.10 -6.20 7.67
N ARG A 6 -19.29 -5.24 6.75
CA ARG A 6 -19.78 -3.90 7.08
C ARG A 6 -20.54 -3.32 5.89
N GLY A 7 -21.71 -2.76 6.15
CA GLY A 7 -22.64 -2.40 5.09
C GLY A 7 -22.98 -3.65 4.26
N ARG A 8 -22.91 -3.53 2.93
CA ARG A 8 -23.12 -4.64 1.99
C ARG A 8 -21.85 -5.40 1.61
N TYR A 9 -20.68 -5.02 2.13
CA TYR A 9 -19.41 -5.61 1.72
C TYR A 9 -18.90 -6.62 2.75
N ALA A 10 -18.26 -7.66 2.26
CA ALA A 10 -17.53 -8.65 3.03
C ALA A 10 -16.09 -8.80 2.53
N ALA A 11 -15.15 -8.97 3.45
CA ALA A 11 -13.76 -9.29 3.12
C ALA A 11 -13.43 -10.76 3.44
N ARG A 12 -12.77 -11.42 2.49
CA ARG A 12 -12.23 -12.77 2.64
C ARG A 12 -10.98 -12.99 1.78
N PHE A 13 -10.20 -13.99 2.11
CA PHE A 13 -9.12 -14.45 1.23
C PHE A 13 -9.67 -15.29 0.07
N ALA A 14 -9.03 -15.17 -1.08
CA ALA A 14 -9.22 -16.06 -2.22
C ALA A 14 -8.88 -17.51 -1.80
N ALA A 15 -9.78 -18.45 -2.07
CA ALA A 15 -9.62 -19.85 -1.72
C ALA A 15 -9.40 -20.75 -2.94
N THR A 16 -9.77 -20.27 -4.13
CA THR A 16 -9.75 -21.05 -5.37
C THR A 16 -8.99 -20.34 -6.49
N ALA A 17 -8.67 -21.05 -7.57
CA ALA A 17 -8.12 -20.43 -8.77
C ALA A 17 -9.12 -19.39 -9.36
N ALA A 18 -10.41 -19.70 -9.36
CA ALA A 18 -11.45 -18.77 -9.83
C ALA A 18 -11.49 -17.47 -9.00
N ASP A 19 -11.27 -17.54 -7.69
CA ASP A 19 -11.14 -16.33 -6.85
C ASP A 19 -9.92 -15.48 -7.25
N ARG A 20 -8.78 -16.12 -7.55
CA ARG A 20 -7.58 -15.41 -8.01
C ARG A 20 -7.79 -14.77 -9.38
N GLU A 21 -8.42 -15.47 -10.31
CA GLU A 21 -8.75 -14.90 -11.62
C GLU A 21 -9.67 -13.68 -11.51
N ARG A 22 -10.63 -13.69 -10.57
CA ARG A 22 -11.47 -12.51 -10.30
C ARG A 22 -10.66 -11.31 -9.77
N SER A 23 -9.68 -11.55 -8.88
CA SER A 23 -8.74 -10.52 -8.43
C SER A 23 -7.93 -9.95 -9.58
N LEU A 24 -7.34 -10.82 -10.41
CA LEU A 24 -6.54 -10.44 -11.57
C LEU A 24 -7.36 -9.66 -12.60
N ALA A 25 -8.61 -10.05 -12.85
CA ALA A 25 -9.51 -9.33 -13.76
C ALA A 25 -9.83 -7.91 -13.25
N LEU A 26 -10.03 -7.72 -11.94
CA LEU A 26 -10.21 -6.39 -11.38
C LEU A 26 -8.93 -5.55 -11.47
N ARG A 27 -7.77 -6.16 -11.18
CA ARG A 27 -6.46 -5.50 -11.31
C ARG A 27 -6.17 -5.06 -12.75
N ALA A 28 -6.47 -5.91 -13.73
CA ALA A 28 -6.36 -5.61 -15.16
C ALA A 28 -7.12 -4.31 -15.50
N ARG A 29 -8.37 -4.18 -15.04
CA ARG A 29 -9.16 -2.96 -15.25
C ARG A 29 -8.54 -1.73 -14.57
N CYS A 30 -8.02 -1.88 -13.36
CA CYS A 30 -7.53 -0.77 -12.56
C CYS A 30 -6.12 -0.28 -12.94
N PHE A 31 -5.24 -1.19 -13.37
CA PHE A 31 -3.81 -0.91 -13.55
C PHE A 31 -3.34 -0.99 -15.00
N ARG A 32 -4.11 -1.66 -15.87
CA ARG A 32 -3.67 -2.01 -17.23
C ARG A 32 -4.73 -1.69 -18.30
N GLU A 33 -5.75 -0.90 -17.96
CA GLU A 33 -6.86 -0.57 -18.87
C GLU A 33 -7.52 -1.82 -19.51
N GLY A 34 -7.55 -2.94 -18.76
CA GLY A 34 -8.06 -4.23 -19.21
C GLY A 34 -7.01 -5.21 -19.74
N GLY A 35 -5.73 -4.81 -19.83
CA GLY A 35 -4.60 -5.70 -20.12
C GLY A 35 -4.20 -6.60 -18.94
N ASP A 36 -3.27 -7.53 -19.15
CA ASP A 36 -2.83 -8.47 -18.11
C ASP A 36 -1.93 -7.79 -17.06
N ASP A 37 -2.30 -7.91 -15.78
CA ASP A 37 -1.54 -7.40 -14.63
C ASP A 37 -0.83 -8.52 -13.83
N ARG A 38 -0.86 -9.77 -14.31
CA ARG A 38 -0.24 -10.90 -13.63
C ARG A 38 1.28 -10.73 -13.52
N ASP A 39 1.84 -11.13 -12.37
CA ASP A 39 3.28 -11.20 -12.17
C ASP A 39 3.71 -12.42 -11.33
N ALA A 40 5.03 -12.60 -11.18
CA ALA A 40 5.61 -13.75 -10.49
C ALA A 40 5.31 -13.80 -8.98
N PHE A 41 4.80 -12.73 -8.36
CA PHE A 41 4.46 -12.70 -6.94
C PHE A 41 3.07 -13.24 -6.66
N ASP A 42 2.22 -13.38 -7.67
CA ASP A 42 0.82 -13.74 -7.50
C ASP A 42 0.61 -15.11 -6.85
N ASP A 43 1.52 -16.06 -7.11
CA ASP A 43 1.47 -17.40 -6.50
C ASP A 43 1.96 -17.41 -5.05
N ALA A 44 2.88 -16.51 -4.70
CA ALA A 44 3.42 -16.37 -3.34
C ALA A 44 2.51 -15.53 -2.43
N CYS A 45 1.64 -14.70 -3.02
CA CYS A 45 0.78 -13.78 -2.29
C CYS A 45 -0.57 -14.40 -1.95
N ARG A 46 -1.11 -13.98 -0.81
CA ARG A 46 -2.53 -14.18 -0.48
C ARG A 46 -3.33 -13.04 -1.09
N HIS A 47 -4.44 -13.34 -1.75
CA HIS A 47 -5.29 -12.34 -2.38
C HIS A 47 -6.50 -12.06 -1.51
N MET A 48 -6.69 -10.81 -1.09
CA MET A 48 -7.89 -10.35 -0.41
C MET A 48 -8.94 -9.94 -1.43
N LEU A 49 -10.17 -10.37 -1.21
CA LEU A 49 -11.35 -10.00 -1.95
C LEU A 49 -12.29 -9.23 -1.03
N VAL A 50 -12.71 -8.03 -1.43
CA VAL A 50 -13.79 -7.28 -0.80
C VAL A 50 -14.95 -7.24 -1.79
N GLU A 51 -16.03 -7.96 -1.47
CA GLU A 51 -17.13 -8.21 -2.40
C GLU A 51 -18.49 -8.07 -1.73
N GLU A 52 -19.52 -7.84 -2.55
CA GLU A 52 -20.92 -7.97 -2.12
C GLU A 52 -21.29 -9.46 -2.03
N PRO A 53 -21.63 -10.01 -0.85
CA PRO A 53 -21.88 -11.43 -0.69
C PRO A 53 -23.01 -11.97 -1.57
N GLU A 54 -24.06 -11.17 -1.78
CA GLU A 54 -25.29 -11.52 -2.48
C GLU A 54 -25.08 -11.56 -3.99
N THR A 55 -24.41 -10.56 -4.55
CA THR A 55 -24.21 -10.41 -6.01
C THR A 55 -22.88 -11.01 -6.48
N LYS A 56 -21.97 -11.31 -5.55
CA LYS A 56 -20.56 -11.64 -5.84
C LYS A 56 -19.85 -10.56 -6.66
N ARG A 57 -20.34 -9.31 -6.63
CA ARG A 57 -19.64 -8.19 -7.25
C ARG A 57 -18.37 -7.89 -6.44
N LEU A 58 -17.21 -8.06 -7.06
CA LEU A 58 -15.93 -7.73 -6.45
C LEU A 58 -15.73 -6.21 -6.51
N ALA A 59 -15.59 -5.59 -5.35
CA ALA A 59 -15.49 -4.14 -5.22
C ALA A 59 -14.05 -3.66 -4.99
N CYS A 60 -13.22 -4.47 -4.35
CA CYS A 60 -11.81 -4.17 -4.12
C CYS A 60 -11.00 -5.46 -3.99
N THR A 61 -9.74 -5.40 -4.40
CA THR A 61 -8.77 -6.46 -4.16
C THR A 61 -7.40 -5.88 -3.83
N PHE A 62 -6.61 -6.66 -3.08
CA PHE A 62 -5.21 -6.40 -2.82
C PHE A 62 -4.52 -7.73 -2.49
N ARG A 63 -3.20 -7.76 -2.62
CA ARG A 63 -2.42 -8.96 -2.29
C ARG A 63 -1.51 -8.70 -1.09
N LEU A 64 -1.27 -9.75 -0.31
CA LEU A 64 -0.43 -9.76 0.87
C LEU A 64 0.68 -10.80 0.69
N LEU A 65 1.94 -10.35 0.76
CA LEU A 65 3.10 -11.23 0.86
C LEU A 65 3.56 -11.27 2.32
N PRO A 66 3.28 -12.36 3.06
CA PRO A 66 3.80 -12.52 4.40
C PRO A 66 5.29 -12.86 4.37
N LEU A 67 6.04 -12.22 5.26
CA LEU A 67 7.45 -12.47 5.53
C LEU A 67 7.63 -12.78 7.01
N CYS A 68 8.48 -13.74 7.34
CA CYS A 68 8.80 -14.08 8.73
C CYS A 68 9.60 -12.96 9.44
N GLY A 69 10.28 -12.11 8.68
CA GLY A 69 11.00 -10.94 9.18
C GLY A 69 11.90 -10.31 8.12
N GLY A 70 12.77 -9.39 8.56
CA GLY A 70 13.64 -8.61 7.68
C GLY A 70 14.52 -9.45 6.76
N GLY A 71 15.02 -10.60 7.21
CA GLY A 71 15.86 -11.49 6.39
C GLY A 71 15.18 -12.01 5.10
N GLU A 72 13.86 -11.89 4.98
CA GLU A 72 13.12 -12.28 3.77
C GLU A 72 12.75 -11.07 2.88
N ILE A 73 13.11 -9.84 3.26
CA ILE A 73 12.67 -8.60 2.58
C ILE A 73 13.05 -8.55 1.10
N GLY A 74 14.17 -9.19 0.72
CA GLY A 74 14.62 -9.30 -0.67
C GLY A 74 13.66 -10.06 -1.59
N ARG A 75 12.73 -10.84 -1.04
CA ARG A 75 11.70 -11.58 -1.78
C ARG A 75 10.49 -10.72 -2.16
N SER A 76 10.42 -9.47 -1.70
CA SER A 76 9.29 -8.56 -1.92
C SER A 76 9.31 -7.91 -3.31
N TYR A 77 8.14 -7.47 -3.78
CA TYR A 77 8.04 -6.65 -4.99
C TYR A 77 8.80 -5.32 -4.81
N SER A 78 8.69 -4.71 -3.65
CA SER A 78 9.38 -3.47 -3.29
C SER A 78 10.90 -3.59 -3.41
N ALA A 79 11.48 -4.75 -3.07
CA ALA A 79 12.91 -5.00 -3.22
C ALA A 79 13.40 -5.02 -4.67
N GLN A 80 12.51 -5.10 -5.67
CA GLN A 80 12.90 -4.93 -7.07
C GLN A 80 13.31 -3.48 -7.37
N HIS A 81 12.71 -2.51 -6.70
CA HIS A 81 12.84 -1.08 -7.00
C HIS A 81 13.67 -0.30 -5.98
N TYR A 82 13.71 -0.77 -4.74
CA TYR A 82 14.42 -0.14 -3.63
C TYR A 82 15.53 -1.05 -3.11
N ASP A 83 16.62 -0.45 -2.65
CA ASP A 83 17.60 -1.14 -1.83
C ASP A 83 17.09 -1.12 -0.38
N LEU A 84 16.67 -2.30 0.07
CA LEU A 84 16.04 -2.53 1.36
C LEU A 84 16.98 -3.19 2.39
N ALA A 85 18.30 -3.18 2.15
CA ALA A 85 19.27 -3.81 3.04
C ALA A 85 19.12 -3.36 4.51
N ALA A 86 18.76 -2.09 4.73
CA ALA A 86 18.51 -1.54 6.07
C ALA A 86 17.38 -2.26 6.84
N LEU A 87 16.38 -2.80 6.12
CA LEU A 87 15.25 -3.51 6.70
C LEU A 87 15.55 -4.99 6.98
N GLU A 88 16.68 -5.54 6.52
CA GLU A 88 17.04 -6.94 6.77
C GLU A 88 17.16 -7.25 8.27
N GLY A 89 17.54 -6.26 9.07
CA GLY A 89 17.62 -6.36 10.52
C GLY A 89 16.29 -6.20 11.27
N PHE A 90 15.15 -6.01 10.59
CA PHE A 90 13.87 -5.83 11.26
C PHE A 90 13.38 -7.14 11.90
N ALA A 91 13.11 -7.09 13.20
CA ALA A 91 12.70 -8.26 13.98
C ALA A 91 11.18 -8.44 14.00
N GLY A 92 10.73 -9.61 13.55
CA GLY A 92 9.35 -10.06 13.62
C GLY A 92 8.60 -9.98 12.28
N PRO A 93 7.40 -10.58 12.21
CA PRO A 93 6.71 -10.77 10.93
C PRO A 93 6.39 -9.45 10.22
N MET A 94 6.56 -9.45 8.91
CA MET A 94 6.29 -8.30 8.04
C MET A 94 5.31 -8.72 6.95
N VAL A 95 4.59 -7.75 6.40
CA VAL A 95 3.68 -8.01 5.28
C VAL A 95 3.84 -6.92 4.24
N GLU A 96 4.15 -7.33 3.01
CA GLU A 96 4.00 -6.44 1.87
C GLU A 96 2.53 -6.41 1.44
N MET A 97 1.94 -5.22 1.37
CA MET A 97 0.65 -5.01 0.74
C MET A 97 0.86 -4.38 -0.63
N GLY A 98 0.32 -5.02 -1.67
CA GLY A 98 0.46 -4.57 -3.05
C GLY A 98 -0.83 -4.71 -3.84
N ARG A 99 -0.85 -4.12 -5.03
CA ARG A 99 -1.97 -4.19 -5.99
C ARG A 99 -3.33 -3.87 -5.36
N PHE A 100 -3.34 -2.90 -4.46
CA PHE A 100 -4.57 -2.42 -3.84
C PHE A 100 -5.35 -1.58 -4.83
N CYS A 101 -6.51 -2.06 -5.27
CA CYS A 101 -7.41 -1.32 -6.13
C CYS A 101 -8.87 -1.50 -5.72
N ILE A 102 -9.67 -0.49 -6.08
CA ILE A 102 -11.12 -0.47 -5.96
C ILE A 102 -11.67 -0.39 -7.38
N ASP A 103 -12.78 -1.08 -7.64
CA ASP A 103 -13.52 -0.97 -8.91
C ASP A 103 -13.76 0.52 -9.23
N PRO A 104 -13.27 1.04 -10.37
CA PRO A 104 -13.37 2.47 -10.70
C PRO A 104 -14.81 2.97 -10.75
N ASP A 105 -15.78 2.08 -10.98
CA ASP A 105 -17.21 2.42 -11.02
C ASP A 105 -17.86 2.48 -9.63
N LEU A 106 -17.09 2.22 -8.56
CA LEU A 106 -17.57 2.22 -7.19
C LEU A 106 -16.94 3.37 -6.38
N HIS A 107 -17.82 4.17 -5.77
CA HIS A 107 -17.44 5.29 -4.92
C HIS A 107 -18.10 5.15 -3.54
N ASP A 108 -17.79 4.04 -2.87
CA ASP A 108 -18.34 3.73 -1.54
C ASP A 108 -17.22 3.63 -0.49
N ALA A 109 -17.29 4.50 0.51
CA ALA A 109 -16.29 4.57 1.57
C ALA A 109 -16.26 3.31 2.45
N ASP A 110 -17.33 2.51 2.47
CA ASP A 110 -17.35 1.26 3.24
C ASP A 110 -16.42 0.20 2.66
N ILE A 111 -16.10 0.24 1.36
CA ILE A 111 -15.13 -0.66 0.73
C ILE A 111 -13.76 -0.53 1.42
N LEU A 112 -13.27 0.70 1.57
CA LEU A 112 -12.01 0.97 2.27
C LEU A 112 -12.07 0.59 3.75
N ARG A 113 -13.20 0.84 4.43
CA ARG A 113 -13.36 0.48 5.85
C ARG A 113 -13.26 -1.03 6.04
N VAL A 114 -13.95 -1.82 5.20
CA VAL A 114 -13.90 -3.28 5.23
C VAL A 114 -12.50 -3.79 4.90
N ALA A 115 -11.85 -3.24 3.87
CA ALA A 115 -10.47 -3.61 3.51
C ALA A 115 -9.49 -3.40 4.69
N TRP A 116 -9.55 -2.24 5.34
CA TRP A 116 -8.70 -1.94 6.50
C TRP A 116 -9.06 -2.75 7.74
N GLY A 117 -10.34 -3.06 7.96
CA GLY A 117 -10.74 -3.96 9.04
C GLY A 117 -10.19 -5.37 8.83
N ALA A 118 -10.22 -5.88 7.59
CA ALA A 118 -9.66 -7.18 7.25
C ALA A 118 -8.13 -7.20 7.41
N MET A 119 -7.45 -6.12 7.02
CA MET A 119 -6.02 -5.94 7.25
C MET A 119 -5.67 -5.89 8.74
N THR A 120 -6.50 -5.20 9.55
CA THR A 120 -6.31 -5.10 11.00
C THR A 120 -6.44 -6.47 11.67
N ARG A 121 -7.49 -7.22 11.31
CA ARG A 121 -7.68 -8.59 11.76
C ARG A 121 -6.49 -9.48 11.41
N TYR A 122 -6.03 -9.40 10.15
CA TYR A 122 -4.85 -10.14 9.71
C TYR A 122 -3.60 -9.80 10.54
N VAL A 123 -3.35 -8.51 10.79
CA VAL A 123 -2.21 -8.05 11.59
C VAL A 123 -2.25 -8.62 12.99
N ASP A 124 -3.41 -8.54 13.66
CA ASP A 124 -3.59 -9.03 15.02
C ASP A 124 -3.45 -10.57 15.08
N GLU A 125 -4.05 -11.30 14.12
CA GLU A 125 -3.98 -12.78 14.06
C GLU A 125 -2.58 -13.32 13.76
N THR A 126 -1.80 -12.61 12.94
CA THR A 126 -0.44 -13.04 12.53
C THR A 126 0.66 -12.47 13.41
N GLY A 127 0.32 -11.56 14.33
CA GLY A 127 1.31 -10.83 15.11
C GLY A 127 2.24 -9.95 14.27
N THR A 128 1.78 -9.53 13.09
CA THR A 128 2.55 -8.67 12.17
C THR A 128 3.08 -7.44 12.88
N LYS A 129 4.35 -7.11 12.66
CA LYS A 129 5.06 -5.99 13.27
C LYS A 129 5.32 -4.85 12.30
N MET A 130 5.37 -5.12 11.00
CA MET A 130 5.48 -4.09 9.96
C MET A 130 4.58 -4.38 8.76
N LEU A 131 3.87 -3.34 8.31
CA LEU A 131 3.28 -3.28 6.98
C LEU A 131 4.16 -2.43 6.07
N PHE A 132 4.36 -2.86 4.84
CA PHE A 132 5.09 -2.08 3.85
C PHE A 132 4.58 -2.32 2.43
N GLY A 133 5.07 -1.52 1.48
CA GLY A 133 4.77 -1.66 0.06
C GLY A 133 5.10 -0.39 -0.71
N CYS A 134 4.58 -0.29 -1.92
CA CYS A 134 4.72 0.90 -2.75
C CYS A 134 3.40 1.69 -2.78
N SER A 135 3.47 2.99 -2.48
CA SER A 135 2.34 3.91 -2.67
C SER A 135 2.54 4.73 -3.93
N SER A 136 1.63 4.56 -4.90
CA SER A 136 1.74 5.14 -6.24
C SER A 136 0.91 6.40 -6.41
N PHE A 137 1.51 7.41 -7.02
CA PHE A 137 0.92 8.62 -7.57
C PHE A 137 0.66 8.38 -9.06
N ALA A 138 -0.48 8.82 -9.57
CA ALA A 138 -0.85 8.60 -10.97
C ALA A 138 0.00 9.45 -11.93
N GLY A 139 0.42 8.87 -13.05
CA GLY A 139 1.30 9.53 -14.00
C GLY A 139 2.76 9.61 -13.54
N THR A 140 3.62 9.96 -14.49
CA THR A 140 5.07 10.10 -14.30
C THR A 140 5.54 11.55 -14.15
N GLU A 141 4.64 12.54 -14.23
CA GLU A 141 4.94 13.96 -14.11
C GLU A 141 5.09 14.42 -12.65
N THR A 142 6.32 14.62 -12.20
CA THR A 142 6.64 15.00 -10.81
C THR A 142 6.13 16.39 -10.42
N ALA A 143 6.02 17.31 -11.38
CA ALA A 143 5.61 18.70 -11.17
C ALA A 143 4.23 18.82 -10.51
N ARG A 144 3.31 17.89 -10.82
CA ARG A 144 1.94 17.85 -10.27
C ARG A 144 1.91 17.57 -8.77
N TYR A 145 2.98 16.98 -8.24
CA TYR A 145 3.04 16.44 -6.89
C TYR A 145 4.07 17.14 -5.99
N LEU A 146 4.61 18.29 -6.40
CA LEU A 146 5.69 18.97 -5.66
C LEU A 146 5.30 19.34 -4.23
N ASP A 147 4.08 19.85 -3.99
CA ASP A 147 3.61 20.13 -2.62
C ASP A 147 3.49 18.84 -1.79
N ALA A 148 3.02 17.74 -2.39
CA ALA A 148 2.92 16.45 -1.70
C ALA A 148 4.31 15.90 -1.35
N PHE A 149 5.26 15.98 -2.29
CA PHE A 149 6.63 15.57 -2.09
C PHE A 149 7.38 16.41 -1.06
N ALA A 150 7.16 17.73 -1.03
CA ALA A 150 7.66 18.61 0.03
C ALA A 150 7.09 18.21 1.40
N MET A 151 5.77 17.96 1.50
CA MET A 151 5.16 17.47 2.75
C MET A 151 5.75 16.13 3.20
N LEU A 152 6.00 15.20 2.27
CA LEU A 152 6.63 13.92 2.59
C LEU A 152 8.06 14.09 3.11
N ARG A 153 8.88 14.92 2.44
CA ARG A 153 10.23 15.28 2.88
C ARG A 153 10.23 15.83 4.30
N ASP A 154 9.32 16.74 4.60
CA ASP A 154 9.37 17.51 5.84
C ASP A 154 8.85 16.73 7.06
N ARG A 155 7.98 15.73 6.85
CA ARG A 155 7.20 15.14 7.95
C ARG A 155 7.20 13.61 7.99
N HIS A 156 7.54 12.94 6.90
CA HIS A 156 7.22 11.53 6.73
C HIS A 156 8.38 10.68 6.21
N LEU A 157 9.61 11.20 6.14
CA LEU A 157 10.75 10.36 5.79
C LEU A 157 10.97 9.24 6.81
N ALA A 158 11.39 8.09 6.31
CA ALA A 158 11.74 6.94 7.13
C ALA A 158 12.77 7.31 8.22
N PRO A 159 12.69 6.68 9.40
CA PRO A 159 13.78 6.73 10.37
C PRO A 159 15.10 6.32 9.72
N SER A 160 16.21 6.98 10.08
CA SER A 160 17.51 6.75 9.42
C SER A 160 17.96 5.28 9.41
N ARG A 161 17.57 4.50 10.43
CA ARG A 161 17.83 3.06 10.52
C ARG A 161 17.09 2.22 9.47
N TRP A 162 15.95 2.69 8.97
CA TRP A 162 15.07 1.97 8.04
C TRP A 162 15.02 2.58 6.63
N LEU A 163 15.71 3.71 6.40
CA LEU A 163 15.58 4.47 5.17
C LEU A 163 16.01 3.65 3.93
N PRO A 164 15.07 3.36 3.01
CA PRO A 164 15.40 2.68 1.75
C PRO A 164 16.39 3.49 0.91
N ARG A 165 17.37 2.82 0.32
CA ARG A 165 18.32 3.43 -0.63
C ARG A 165 17.82 3.29 -2.07
N VAL A 166 18.39 4.12 -2.94
CA VAL A 166 18.06 4.08 -4.37
C VAL A 166 18.66 2.82 -5.01
N LYS A 167 17.80 2.05 -5.67
CA LYS A 167 18.17 0.90 -6.51
C LYS A 167 17.69 1.07 -7.95
N ALA A 168 16.47 1.55 -8.15
CA ALA A 168 15.94 1.84 -9.48
C ALA A 168 16.78 2.88 -10.23
N ARG A 169 16.86 2.72 -11.56
CA ARG A 169 17.62 3.62 -12.45
C ARG A 169 17.05 5.02 -12.54
N ASP A 170 15.71 5.15 -12.47
CA ASP A 170 15.01 6.41 -12.66
C ASP A 170 14.20 6.75 -11.42
N VAL A 171 14.58 7.84 -10.78
CA VAL A 171 14.03 8.28 -9.50
C VAL A 171 13.95 9.80 -9.43
N PHE A 172 12.89 10.29 -8.80
CA PHE A 172 12.77 11.67 -8.36
C PHE A 172 13.16 11.79 -6.88
N ARG A 173 14.34 12.36 -6.61
CA ARG A 173 14.90 12.53 -5.25
C ARG A 173 14.27 13.73 -4.54
N PHE A 174 13.01 13.62 -4.17
CA PHE A 174 12.26 14.74 -3.63
C PHE A 174 12.80 15.27 -2.29
N ALA A 175 13.52 14.48 -1.51
CA ALA A 175 14.12 14.98 -0.28
C ALA A 175 15.30 15.95 -0.51
N ARG A 176 15.90 15.94 -1.70
CA ARG A 176 17.10 16.73 -2.03
C ARG A 176 16.87 17.75 -3.15
N THR A 177 15.73 17.70 -3.82
CA THR A 177 15.42 18.58 -4.93
C THR A 177 15.11 20.00 -4.45
N ARG A 178 15.56 20.99 -5.22
CA ARG A 178 15.16 22.39 -5.06
C ARG A 178 13.82 22.71 -5.74
N ALA A 179 13.29 21.79 -6.54
CA ALA A 179 12.02 21.98 -7.24
C ALA A 179 10.81 21.90 -6.29
N ALA A 180 10.93 21.15 -5.19
CA ALA A 180 9.89 21.05 -4.20
C ALA A 180 9.89 22.32 -3.33
N PRO A 181 8.73 22.94 -3.07
CA PRO A 181 8.67 24.18 -2.32
C PRO A 181 9.24 24.00 -0.90
N PRO A 182 9.87 25.04 -0.32
CA PRO A 182 10.29 25.02 1.07
C PRO A 182 9.10 25.03 2.03
N ASP A 183 7.98 25.66 1.65
CA ASP A 183 6.72 25.68 2.39
C ASP A 183 5.60 25.11 1.51
N PRO A 184 5.21 23.83 1.69
CA PRO A 184 4.18 23.20 0.87
C PRO A 184 2.76 23.70 1.21
N ASP A 185 1.95 23.96 0.18
CA ASP A 185 0.52 24.17 0.38
C ASP A 185 -0.12 22.86 0.85
N ALA A 186 -0.55 22.83 2.11
CA ALA A 186 -1.11 21.63 2.73
C ALA A 186 -2.35 21.09 2.00
N ARG A 187 -3.19 21.96 1.42
CA ARG A 187 -4.38 21.52 0.68
C ARG A 187 -3.99 20.90 -0.65
N ARG A 188 -3.05 21.49 -1.39
CA ARG A 188 -2.52 20.91 -2.64
C ARG A 188 -1.80 19.58 -2.37
N ALA A 189 -0.96 19.53 -1.34
CA ALA A 189 -0.28 18.31 -0.92
C ALA A 189 -1.26 17.17 -0.63
N LEU A 190 -2.29 17.41 0.19
CA LEU A 190 -3.28 16.39 0.53
C LEU A 190 -4.09 15.91 -0.68
N ARG A 191 -4.43 16.82 -1.62
CA ARG A 191 -5.13 16.47 -2.87
C ARG A 191 -4.26 15.63 -3.80
N GLY A 192 -2.97 15.98 -3.92
CA GLY A 192 -2.01 15.24 -4.75
C GLY A 192 -1.56 13.91 -4.15
N MET A 193 -1.77 13.69 -2.85
CA MET A 193 -1.33 12.47 -2.17
C MET A 193 -2.30 11.31 -2.38
N PRO A 194 -1.83 10.09 -2.70
CA PRO A 194 -2.66 8.91 -2.84
C PRO A 194 -3.49 8.64 -1.57
N PRO A 195 -4.79 8.31 -1.69
CA PRO A 195 -5.65 8.07 -0.52
C PRO A 195 -5.12 7.00 0.44
N LEU A 196 -4.55 5.94 -0.11
CA LEU A 196 -3.95 4.86 0.67
C LEU A 196 -2.73 5.37 1.47
N LEU A 197 -1.84 6.13 0.82
CA LEU A 197 -0.67 6.73 1.47
C LEU A 197 -1.10 7.63 2.63
N ARG A 198 -2.11 8.49 2.45
CA ARG A 198 -2.63 9.33 3.54
C ARG A 198 -3.05 8.51 4.75
N THR A 199 -3.62 7.32 4.53
CA THR A 199 -4.02 6.43 5.63
C THR A 199 -2.80 5.89 6.37
N TYR A 200 -1.77 5.42 5.64
CA TYR A 200 -0.50 5.01 6.25
C TYR A 200 0.13 6.12 7.09
N LEU A 201 0.24 7.33 6.55
CA LEU A 201 0.85 8.46 7.26
C LEU A 201 0.06 8.85 8.52
N ALA A 202 -1.27 8.81 8.47
CA ALA A 202 -2.13 9.04 9.63
C ALA A 202 -1.98 7.97 10.73
N MET A 203 -1.43 6.80 10.38
CA MET A 203 -1.09 5.71 11.30
C MET A 203 0.37 5.75 11.77
N GLY A 204 1.14 6.79 11.44
CA GLY A 204 2.57 6.87 11.77
C GLY A 204 3.48 6.21 10.74
N GLY A 205 2.95 5.95 9.54
CA GLY A 205 3.73 5.47 8.42
C GLY A 205 4.71 6.51 7.89
N TRP A 206 5.71 6.02 7.19
CA TRP A 206 6.83 6.79 6.66
C TRP A 206 7.17 6.34 5.23
N VAL A 207 7.96 7.14 4.51
CA VAL A 207 8.32 6.90 3.11
C VAL A 207 9.82 6.97 2.83
N SER A 208 10.25 6.44 1.68
CA SER A 208 11.59 6.68 1.12
C SER A 208 11.86 8.17 0.86
N ASP A 209 13.12 8.54 0.64
CA ASP A 209 13.52 9.92 0.30
C ASP A 209 13.43 10.26 -1.20
N HIS A 210 12.92 9.32 -1.98
CA HIS A 210 12.78 9.38 -3.43
C HIS A 210 11.55 8.61 -3.89
N ALA A 211 11.00 9.05 -5.03
CA ALA A 211 9.99 8.32 -5.78
C ALA A 211 10.66 7.62 -6.97
N VAL A 212 10.25 6.40 -7.26
CA VAL A 212 10.65 5.64 -8.46
C VAL A 212 9.69 5.97 -9.59
N VAL A 213 10.24 6.18 -10.78
CA VAL A 213 9.44 6.43 -11.99
C VAL A 213 9.13 5.10 -12.66
N ASP A 214 7.89 4.64 -12.50
CA ASP A 214 7.38 3.43 -13.14
C ASP A 214 6.63 3.80 -14.42
N ARG A 215 7.27 3.57 -15.57
CA ARG A 215 6.65 3.83 -16.88
C ARG A 215 5.75 2.71 -17.35
N ASP A 216 5.84 1.53 -16.75
CA ASP A 216 5.03 0.38 -17.13
C ASP A 216 3.60 0.54 -16.61
N LEU A 217 3.45 1.08 -15.39
CA LEU A 217 2.16 1.42 -14.80
C LEU A 217 1.78 2.91 -14.93
N ASP A 218 2.61 3.72 -15.58
CA ASP A 218 2.53 5.18 -15.59
C ASP A 218 2.28 5.78 -14.19
N THR A 219 3.21 5.52 -13.27
CA THR A 219 3.14 6.03 -11.91
C THR A 219 4.49 6.54 -11.39
N LEU A 220 4.42 7.40 -10.38
CA LEU A 220 5.53 7.63 -9.46
C LEU A 220 5.21 6.88 -8.18
N HIS A 221 6.07 5.99 -7.69
CA HIS A 221 5.81 5.33 -6.41
C HIS A 221 6.89 5.61 -5.37
N VAL A 222 6.47 5.68 -4.11
CA VAL A 222 7.35 5.78 -2.96
C VAL A 222 7.26 4.50 -2.15
N PHE A 223 8.38 4.07 -1.57
CA PHE A 223 8.33 3.01 -0.57
C PHE A 223 7.55 3.58 0.62
N THR A 224 6.65 2.79 1.20
CA THR A 224 5.87 3.15 2.37
C THR A 224 6.05 2.05 3.41
N GLY A 225 6.43 2.42 4.63
CA GLY A 225 6.55 1.52 5.77
C GLY A 225 5.69 1.99 6.95
N LEU A 226 5.18 1.04 7.72
CA LEU A 226 4.41 1.29 8.94
C LEU A 226 4.75 0.22 9.98
N GLU A 227 5.41 0.65 11.05
CA GLU A 227 5.59 -0.17 12.24
C GLU A 227 4.25 -0.22 12.99
N ILE A 228 3.71 -1.42 13.26
CA ILE A 228 2.40 -1.58 13.92
C ILE A 228 2.39 -0.94 15.31
N ALA A 229 3.52 -0.94 16.00
CA ALA A 229 3.69 -0.28 17.29
C ALA A 229 3.64 1.26 17.22
N ALA A 230 3.85 1.86 16.04
CA ALA A 230 3.76 3.31 15.85
C ALA A 230 2.32 3.81 15.68
N ILE A 231 1.36 2.90 15.46
CA ILE A 231 -0.04 3.26 15.26
C ILE A 231 -0.58 3.94 16.54
N PRO A 232 -1.09 5.19 16.46
CA PRO A 232 -1.64 5.87 17.62
C PRO A 232 -2.73 5.03 18.30
N PRO A 233 -2.75 4.90 19.64
CA PRO A 233 -3.69 3.99 20.33
C PRO A 233 -5.17 4.23 19.98
N ALA A 234 -5.58 5.48 19.80
CA ALA A 234 -6.94 5.82 19.38
C ALA A 234 -7.26 5.30 17.96
N ARG A 235 -6.29 5.37 17.04
CA ARG A 235 -6.44 4.83 15.68
C ARG A 235 -6.47 3.31 15.68
N ALA A 236 -5.59 2.66 16.44
CA ALA A 236 -5.59 1.21 16.60
C ALA A 236 -6.95 0.70 17.13
N ARG A 237 -7.52 1.36 18.15
CA ARG A 237 -8.86 1.03 18.66
C ARG A 237 -9.95 1.22 17.61
N ALA A 238 -9.92 2.32 16.86
CA ALA A 238 -10.90 2.58 15.81
C ALA A 238 -10.84 1.53 14.69
N LEU A 239 -9.64 1.11 14.29
CA LEU A 239 -9.43 0.06 13.29
C LEU A 239 -9.94 -1.30 13.79
N ARG A 240 -9.63 -1.66 15.04
CA ARG A 240 -10.13 -2.90 15.66
C ARG A 240 -11.65 -2.92 15.79
N ALA A 241 -12.28 -1.79 16.12
CA ALA A 241 -13.74 -1.69 16.13
C ALA A 241 -14.36 -1.93 14.74
N VAL A 242 -13.62 -1.73 13.65
CA VAL A 242 -14.06 -2.12 12.30
C VAL A 242 -13.82 -3.60 12.02
N ALA A 243 -12.81 -4.20 12.64
CA ALA A 243 -12.39 -5.59 12.43
C ALA A 243 -13.29 -6.63 13.13
N GLY A 244 -14.14 -6.19 14.07
CA GLY A 244 -14.99 -7.05 14.89
C GLY A 244 -14.28 -7.53 16.14
#